data_AF-A0AB35S7C1-F1
#
_entry.id   AF-A0AB35S7C1-F1
#
_cell.length_a   1.000
_cell.length_b   1.000
_cell.length_c   1.000
_cell.angle_alpha   90.00
_cell.angle_beta   90.00
_cell.angle_gamma   90.00
#
_symmetry.space_group_name_H-M   'P 1'
#
loop_
_entity.id
_entity.type
_entity.pdbx_description
1 polymer ?
#
loop_
_entity_poly.entity_id
_entity_poly.type
_entity_poly.pdbx_seq_one_letter_code
_entity_poly.pdbx_strand_id
1 'polypeptide(L)'
;LQGICMDSRPPAGAWVGLYRLCSWMMRSRLEPVKEPARLIRRHFAGVVAYFEHPYANAILEGVDSVIRNVKRPARGFRNMDYFATMIYLTCGKLDLKAVTAA
;
A
#
# COMPACT_ATOMS: atom_id res chain seq x y z
N LEU A 1 17.85 6.09 2.94
CA LEU A 1 16.96 5.72 1.81
C LEU A 1 15.85 6.78 1.66
N GLN A 2 16.21 8.03 1.36
CA GLN A 2 15.31 9.20 1.29
C GLN A 2 15.14 9.73 -0.15
N GLY A 3 15.12 8.84 -1.15
CA GLY A 3 15.20 9.24 -2.56
C GLY A 3 13.91 9.18 -3.38
N ILE A 4 12.78 8.71 -2.84
CA ILE A 4 11.59 8.36 -3.67
C ILE A 4 10.41 9.33 -3.47
N CYS A 5 10.46 10.23 -2.48
CA CYS A 5 9.29 11.03 -2.09
C CYS A 5 9.33 12.50 -2.57
N MET A 6 10.02 12.80 -3.67
CA MET A 6 10.09 14.14 -4.26
C MET A 6 9.69 14.14 -5.74
N ASP A 7 8.55 13.53 -6.07
CA ASP A 7 7.72 14.00 -7.19
C ASP A 7 6.26 13.52 -7.04
N SER A 8 5.62 13.86 -5.91
CA SER A 8 4.26 13.40 -5.60
C SER A 8 3.18 14.38 -6.06
N ARG A 9 3.47 15.30 -6.98
CA ARG A 9 2.40 16.04 -7.66
C ARG A 9 1.98 15.21 -8.87
N PRO A 10 0.74 14.70 -8.94
CA PRO A 10 0.27 14.15 -10.21
C PRO A 10 0.36 15.30 -11.23
N PRO A 11 1.12 15.16 -12.33
CA PRO A 11 1.06 16.16 -13.38
C PRO A 11 -0.40 16.25 -13.81
N ALA A 12 -0.89 17.44 -14.15
CA ALA A 12 -2.27 17.70 -14.58
C ALA A 12 -2.73 16.89 -15.83
N GLY A 13 -1.99 15.86 -16.23
CA GLY A 13 -2.29 14.89 -17.27
C GLY A 13 -1.86 13.45 -16.92
N ALA A 14 -1.76 13.04 -15.64
CA ALA A 14 -1.43 11.66 -15.25
C ALA A 14 -2.36 10.62 -15.92
N TRP A 15 -3.63 10.96 -16.10
CA TRP A 15 -4.62 10.16 -16.85
C TRP A 15 -4.25 9.93 -18.31
N VAL A 16 -3.69 10.95 -18.96
CA VAL A 16 -3.27 10.89 -20.35
C VAL A 16 -2.10 9.91 -20.49
N GLY A 17 -1.14 9.95 -19.56
CA GLY A 17 -0.04 9.00 -19.48
C GLY A 17 -0.53 7.57 -19.29
N LEU A 18 -1.43 7.35 -18.33
CA LEU A 18 -2.02 6.04 -18.04
C LEU A 18 -2.81 5.48 -19.22
N TYR A 19 -3.58 6.32 -19.90
CA TYR A 19 -4.35 5.93 -21.09
C TYR A 19 -3.44 5.55 -22.27
N ARG A 20 -2.37 6.32 -22.49
CA ARG A 20 -1.35 6.03 -23.52
C ARG A 20 -0.62 4.71 -23.23
N LEU A 21 -0.28 4.47 -21.97
CA LEU A 21 0.35 3.24 -21.51
C LEU A 21 -0.58 2.02 -21.69
N CYS A 22 -1.86 2.12 -21.28
CA CYS A 22 -2.85 1.06 -21.53
C CYS A 22 -3.03 0.75 -23.02
N SER A 23 -3.03 1.79 -23.86
CA SER A 23 -3.12 1.64 -25.31
C SER A 23 -1.89 0.97 -25.90
N TRP A 24 -0.69 1.26 -25.39
CA TRP A 24 0.54 0.57 -25.78
C TRP A 24 0.52 -0.90 -25.33
N MET A 25 0.17 -1.16 -24.07
CA MET A 25 0.09 -2.53 -23.52
C MET A 25 -0.90 -3.41 -24.26
N MET A 26 -2.05 -2.87 -24.67
CA MET A 26 -3.05 -3.59 -25.47
C MET A 26 -2.55 -3.93 -26.89
N ARG A 27 -1.63 -3.12 -27.45
CA ARG A 27 -1.00 -3.36 -28.75
C ARG A 27 0.19 -4.33 -28.67
N SER A 28 0.70 -4.61 -27.47
CA SER A 28 1.75 -5.60 -27.26
C SER A 28 1.25 -7.01 -27.61
N ARG A 29 2.10 -7.82 -28.23
CA ARG A 29 1.79 -9.23 -28.59
C ARG A 29 1.79 -10.16 -27.38
N LEU A 30 2.27 -9.71 -26.23
CA LEU A 30 2.35 -10.46 -24.98
C LEU A 30 1.00 -10.38 -24.24
N GLU A 31 0.27 -11.50 -24.17
CA GLU A 31 -0.92 -11.63 -23.34
C GLU A 31 -0.72 -11.25 -21.85
N PRO A 32 0.40 -11.58 -21.18
CA PRO A 32 0.63 -11.15 -19.79
C PRO A 32 0.73 -9.62 -19.63
N VAL A 33 0.93 -8.87 -20.72
CA VAL A 33 0.94 -7.40 -20.71
C VAL A 33 -0.46 -6.83 -20.96
N LYS A 34 -1.36 -7.59 -21.61
CA LYS A 34 -2.73 -7.16 -21.88
C LYS A 34 -3.65 -7.33 -20.68
N GLU A 35 -3.46 -8.37 -19.88
CA GLU A 35 -4.23 -8.60 -18.65
C GLU A 35 -4.21 -7.39 -17.68
N PRO A 36 -3.04 -6.86 -17.27
CA PRO A 36 -2.99 -5.68 -16.43
C PRO A 36 -3.59 -4.45 -17.12
N ALA A 37 -3.43 -4.31 -18.44
CA ALA A 37 -4.07 -3.22 -19.19
C ALA A 37 -5.60 -3.28 -19.14
N ARG A 38 -6.19 -4.49 -19.22
CA ARG A 38 -7.63 -4.69 -19.06
C ARG A 38 -8.08 -4.39 -17.63
N LEU A 39 -7.29 -4.80 -16.63
CA LEU A 39 -7.58 -4.53 -15.22
C LEU A 39 -7.58 -3.02 -14.94
N ILE A 40 -6.56 -2.30 -15.39
CA ILE A 40 -6.44 -0.85 -15.24
C ILE A 40 -7.60 -0.13 -15.94
N ARG A 41 -8.01 -0.59 -17.14
CA ARG A 41 -9.18 -0.02 -17.84
C ARG A 41 -10.49 -0.26 -17.10
N ARG A 42 -10.68 -1.43 -16.47
CA ARG A 42 -11.88 -1.74 -15.66
C ARG A 42 -11.95 -0.89 -14.39
N HIS A 43 -10.81 -0.66 -13.74
CA HIS A 43 -10.71 0.11 -12.50
C HIS A 43 -10.18 1.52 -12.71
N PHE A 44 -10.32 2.08 -13.91
CA PHE A 44 -9.69 3.34 -14.29
C PHE A 44 -10.04 4.47 -13.32
N ALA A 45 -11.31 4.55 -12.90
CA ALA A 45 -11.80 5.55 -11.94
C ALA A 45 -11.18 5.42 -10.52
N GLY A 46 -10.78 4.21 -10.11
CA GLY A 46 -10.10 4.00 -8.83
C GLY A 46 -8.62 4.32 -8.91
N VAL A 47 -7.98 3.98 -10.03
CA VAL A 47 -6.59 4.35 -10.30
C VAL A 47 -6.48 5.87 -10.42
N VAL A 48 -7.37 6.50 -11.20
CA VAL A 48 -8.18 7.67 -10.81
C VAL A 48 -7.86 8.45 -9.53
N ALA A 49 -8.76 8.24 -8.59
CA ALA A 49 -8.72 8.80 -7.25
C ALA A 49 -7.39 8.55 -6.51
N TYR A 50 -6.65 7.48 -6.83
CA TYR A 50 -5.35 7.22 -6.20
C TYR A 50 -4.32 8.32 -6.49
N PHE A 51 -4.25 8.80 -7.74
CA PHE A 51 -3.33 9.90 -8.08
C PHE A 51 -3.74 11.22 -7.45
N GLU A 52 -5.03 11.42 -7.13
CA GLU A 52 -5.56 12.61 -6.47
C GLU A 52 -5.42 12.55 -4.93
N HIS A 53 -5.43 11.36 -4.34
CA HIS A 53 -5.36 11.14 -2.89
C HIS A 53 -4.22 10.20 -2.46
N PRO A 54 -2.94 10.48 -2.81
CA PRO A 54 -1.81 9.60 -2.50
C PRO A 54 -1.57 9.42 -0.99
N TYR A 55 -1.94 10.41 -0.17
CA TYR A 55 -1.74 10.37 1.28
C TYR A 55 -2.54 9.28 1.99
N ALA A 56 -3.78 9.02 1.56
CA ALA A 56 -4.65 8.05 2.23
C ALA A 56 -4.14 6.61 2.02
N ASN A 57 -3.68 6.27 0.82
CA ASN A 57 -3.13 4.95 0.54
C ASN A 57 -1.75 4.77 1.19
N ALA A 58 -0.90 5.81 1.22
CA ALA A 58 0.39 5.73 1.91
C ALA A 58 0.23 5.44 3.42
N ILE A 59 -0.80 5.99 4.06
CA ILE A 59 -1.14 5.67 5.46
C ILE A 59 -1.59 4.21 5.58
N LEU A 60 -2.49 3.75 4.70
CA LEU A 60 -2.98 2.36 4.69
C LEU A 60 -1.85 1.35 4.43
N GLU A 61 -0.95 1.61 3.49
CA GLU A 61 0.23 0.79 3.22
C GLU A 61 1.21 0.78 4.41
N GLY A 62 1.33 1.91 5.11
CA GLY A 62 2.08 2.01 6.36
C GLY A 62 1.53 1.07 7.43
N VAL A 63 0.20 1.07 7.62
CA VAL A 63 -0.50 0.17 8.54
C VAL A 63 -0.31 -1.30 8.13
N ASP A 64 -0.49 -1.62 6.86
CA ASP A 64 -0.29 -2.97 6.32
C ASP A 64 1.16 -3.45 6.49
N SER A 65 2.13 -2.55 6.41
CA SER A 65 3.54 -2.84 6.68
C SER A 65 3.78 -3.21 8.13
N VAL A 66 3.18 -2.49 9.08
CA VAL A 66 3.25 -2.80 10.51
C VAL A 66 2.61 -4.15 10.78
N ILE A 67 1.40 -4.42 10.27
CA ILE A 67 0.70 -5.70 10.43
C ILE A 67 1.54 -6.86 9.88
N ARG A 68 2.13 -6.69 8.69
CA ARG A 68 3.00 -7.70 8.10
C ARG A 68 4.27 -7.92 8.93
N ASN A 69 4.84 -6.86 9.48
CA ASN A 69 6.02 -6.94 10.34
C ASN A 69 5.71 -7.67 11.65
N VAL A 70 4.52 -7.49 12.22
CA VAL A 70 4.03 -8.24 13.38
C VAL A 70 3.72 -9.70 13.01
N LYS A 71 3.23 -9.96 11.80
CA LYS A 71 2.90 -11.31 11.32
C LYS A 71 4.13 -12.18 11.04
N ARG A 72 5.26 -11.59 10.62
CA ARG A 72 6.52 -12.30 10.32
C ARG A 72 7.09 -13.11 11.50
N PRO A 73 7.27 -12.55 12.71
CA PRO A 73 7.67 -13.30 13.89
C PRO A 73 6.53 -14.18 14.43
N ALA A 74 5.27 -13.84 14.12
CA ALA A 74 4.10 -14.56 14.59
C ALA A 74 3.82 -15.91 13.92
N ARG A 75 4.65 -16.37 12.98
CA ARG A 75 4.50 -17.66 12.27
C ARG A 75 4.51 -18.91 13.18
N GLY A 76 4.72 -18.75 14.49
CA GLY A 76 4.58 -19.80 15.51
C GLY A 76 3.47 -19.60 16.55
N PHE A 77 2.70 -18.50 16.53
CA PHE A 77 1.62 -18.30 17.51
C PHE A 77 0.38 -19.07 17.08
N ARG A 78 0.07 -20.14 17.83
CA ARG A 78 -1.13 -20.95 17.66
C ARG A 78 -2.42 -20.24 18.13
N ASN A 79 -2.29 -19.03 18.70
CA ASN A 79 -3.38 -18.26 19.30
C ASN A 79 -3.48 -16.85 18.68
N MET A 80 -4.64 -16.53 18.10
CA MET A 80 -4.93 -15.27 17.40
C MET A 80 -5.04 -14.07 18.35
N ASP A 81 -5.36 -14.29 19.62
CA ASP A 81 -5.47 -13.23 20.64
C ASP A 81 -4.12 -12.56 20.93
N TYR A 82 -3.03 -13.34 20.87
CA TYR A 82 -1.67 -12.83 21.01
C TYR A 82 -1.26 -11.96 19.82
N PHE A 83 -1.72 -12.31 18.61
CA PHE A 83 -1.46 -11.51 17.42
C PHE A 83 -2.17 -10.15 17.50
N ALA A 84 -3.43 -10.14 17.94
CA ALA A 84 -4.17 -8.89 18.18
C ALA A 84 -3.48 -8.02 19.24
N THR A 85 -3.09 -8.60 20.38
CA THR A 85 -2.38 -7.89 21.46
C THR A 85 -1.06 -7.28 20.98
N MET A 86 -0.29 -8.01 20.17
CA MET A 86 0.95 -7.51 19.56
C MET A 86 0.72 -6.33 18.61
N ILE A 87 -0.35 -6.35 17.82
CA ILE A 87 -0.73 -5.20 16.97
C ILE A 87 -1.06 -3.99 17.85
N TYR A 88 -1.88 -4.16 18.89
CA TYR A 88 -2.21 -3.08 19.82
C TYR A 88 -0.98 -2.52 20.54
N LEU A 89 -0.03 -3.37 20.98
CA LEU A 89 1.22 -2.89 21.57
C LEU A 89 2.08 -2.10 20.58
N THR A 90 2.19 -2.59 19.34
CA THR A 90 3.06 -2.00 18.31
C THR A 90 2.48 -0.69 17.78
N CYS A 91 1.17 -0.63 17.56
CA CYS A 91 0.48 0.57 17.08
C CYS A 91 0.16 1.57 18.20
N GLY A 92 0.00 1.10 19.44
CA GLY A 92 -0.50 1.89 20.57
C GLY A 92 0.50 2.86 21.21
N LYS A 93 1.79 2.86 20.81
CA LYS A 93 2.84 3.68 21.47
C LYS A 93 2.76 3.62 23.00
N LEU A 94 2.51 2.43 23.55
CA LEU A 94 2.41 2.24 24.99
C LEU A 94 3.78 2.47 25.63
N ASP A 95 3.85 3.44 26.54
CA ASP A 95 5.08 3.75 27.27
C ASP A 95 5.28 2.75 28.41
N LEU A 96 5.92 1.63 28.09
CA LEU A 96 6.14 0.51 29.02
C LEU A 96 7.04 0.89 30.21
N LYS A 97 7.70 2.06 30.19
CA LYS A 97 8.45 2.59 31.33
C LYS A 97 7.55 3.02 32.49
N ALA A 98 6.31 3.40 32.23
CA ALA A 98 5.37 3.82 33.27
C ALA A 98 4.85 2.65 34.11
N VAL A 99 4.88 1.43 33.57
CA VAL A 99 4.30 0.22 34.20
C VAL A 99 5.31 -0.54 35.05
N THR A 100 6.61 -0.45 34.74
CA THR A 100 7.69 -1.10 35.52
C THR A 100 8.21 -0.27 36.69
N ALA A 101 7.69 0.96 36.87
CA ALA A 101 8.07 1.86 37.97
C ALA A 101 7.06 1.86 39.14
N ALA A 102 6.10 0.94 39.16
CA ALA A 102 5.17 0.68 40.27
C ALA A 102 5.52 -0.65 40.94
#